data_AF-A0A522JXT7-F1
#
_entry.id   AF-A0A522JXT7-F1
#
_cell.length_a   1.000
_cell.length_b   1.000
_cell.length_c   1.000
_cell.angle_alpha   90.00
_cell.angle_beta   90.00
_cell.angle_gamma   90.00
#
_symmetry.space_group_name_H-M   'P 1'
#
loop_
_entity.id
_entity.type
_entity.pdbx_description
1 polymer ?
#
loop_
_entity_poly.entity_id
_entity_poly.type
_entity_poly.pdbx_seq_one_letter_code
_entity_poly.pdbx_strand_id
1 'polypeptide(L)'
;MEYRWLASPDRLPKGTVLTPQHFAERPVITLSPEAGLSRAFERWTAQQNLNIPCALICNSLTALIALVIAGVGISFFPRNYIEYFVRAGKLVELVSPVDVA
;
A
#
# COMPACT_ATOMS: atom_id res chain seq x y z
N MET A 1 6.07 -2.42 -14.15
CA MET A 1 6.77 -1.64 -13.10
C MET A 1 6.46 -2.36 -11.81
N GLU A 2 7.44 -2.75 -11.00
CA GLU A 2 7.17 -3.62 -9.84
C GLU A 2 6.60 -2.80 -8.67
N TYR A 3 5.41 -3.17 -8.21
CA TYR A 3 4.77 -2.59 -7.03
C TYR A 3 4.95 -3.47 -5.81
N ARG A 4 5.10 -2.84 -4.64
CA ARG A 4 5.20 -3.54 -3.34
C ARG A 4 4.23 -2.96 -2.34
N TRP A 5 3.55 -3.84 -1.60
CA TRP A 5 2.75 -3.49 -0.44
C TRP A 5 3.65 -3.17 0.75
N LEU A 6 3.34 -2.08 1.45
CA LEU A 6 4.14 -1.57 2.56
C LEU A 6 3.26 -1.19 3.75
N ALA A 7 3.84 -1.34 4.94
CA ALA A 7 3.33 -0.79 6.18
C ALA A 7 4.48 -0.25 7.05
N SER A 8 4.12 0.52 8.07
CA SER A 8 5.02 0.76 9.21
C SER A 8 5.31 -0.55 9.96
N PRO A 9 6.56 -0.82 10.37
CA PRO A 9 6.92 -1.98 11.18
C PRO A 9 6.20 -2.01 12.54
N ASP A 10 5.83 -0.85 13.08
CA ASP A 10 5.09 -0.74 14.35
C ASP A 10 3.64 -1.25 14.21
N ARG A 11 3.17 -1.43 12.98
CA ARG A 11 1.81 -1.91 12.68
C ARG A 11 1.75 -3.34 12.20
N LEU A 12 2.62 -3.72 11.27
CA LEU A 12 2.67 -5.07 10.72
C LEU A 12 4.12 -5.51 10.60
N PRO A 13 4.46 -6.75 11.00
CA PRO A 13 5.79 -7.27 10.81
C PRO A 13 6.09 -7.50 9.32
N LYS A 14 7.37 -7.44 8.98
CA LYS A 14 7.86 -7.77 7.64
C LYS A 14 7.40 -9.16 7.22
N GLY A 15 6.95 -9.29 5.97
CA GLY A 15 6.53 -10.58 5.42
C GLY A 15 5.11 -11.00 5.80
N THR A 16 4.34 -10.15 6.48
CA THR A 16 2.92 -10.41 6.74
C THR A 16 2.19 -10.67 5.43
N VAL A 17 1.46 -11.78 5.37
CA VAL A 17 0.57 -12.11 4.24
C VAL A 17 -0.73 -11.35 4.41
N LEU A 18 -1.03 -10.46 3.46
CA LEU A 18 -2.26 -9.68 3.45
C LEU A 18 -3.47 -10.61 3.23
N THR A 19 -4.51 -10.38 4.03
CA THR A 19 -5.79 -11.10 3.96
C THR A 19 -6.93 -10.08 3.83
N PRO A 20 -8.13 -10.50 3.40
CA PRO A 20 -9.29 -9.59 3.35
C PRO A 20 -9.55 -8.85 4.67
N GLN A 21 -9.31 -9.51 5.82
CA GLN A 21 -9.44 -8.88 7.14
C GLN A 21 -8.45 -7.74 7.34
N HIS A 22 -7.21 -7.85 6.84
CA HIS A 22 -6.24 -6.77 6.92
C HIS A 22 -6.73 -5.50 6.20
N PHE A 23 -7.42 -5.66 5.07
CA PHE A 23 -8.02 -4.57 4.30
C PHE A 23 -9.31 -4.02 4.93
N ALA A 24 -10.07 -4.85 5.63
CA ALA A 24 -11.27 -4.40 6.34
C ALA A 24 -10.94 -3.56 7.58
N GLU A 25 -9.88 -3.93 8.32
CA GLU A 25 -9.45 -3.24 9.54
C GLU A 25 -8.59 -2.00 9.28
N ARG A 26 -7.97 -1.91 8.09
CA ARG A 26 -6.96 -0.89 7.79
C ARG A 26 -7.27 -0.25 6.44
N PRO A 27 -7.54 1.06 6.39
CA PRO A 27 -7.82 1.71 5.13
C PRO A 27 -6.60 1.63 4.22
N VAL A 28 -6.85 1.30 2.95
CA VAL A 28 -5.84 1.51 1.91
C VAL A 28 -5.84 3.00 1.59
N ILE A 29 -4.65 3.60 1.64
CA ILE A 29 -4.43 4.99 1.26
C ILE A 29 -3.93 4.97 -0.19
N THR A 30 -4.59 5.68 -1.12
CA THR A 30 -4.19 5.71 -2.53
C THR A 30 -4.01 7.16 -3.01
N LEU A 31 -3.47 7.32 -4.22
CA LEU A 31 -3.39 8.63 -4.85
C LEU A 31 -4.71 9.02 -5.53
N SER A 32 -4.80 10.23 -6.07
CA SER A 32 -5.92 10.65 -6.93
C SER A 32 -6.24 9.62 -8.02
N PRO A 33 -7.51 9.45 -8.43
CA PRO A 33 -7.91 8.51 -9.48
C PRO A 33 -7.16 8.72 -10.82
N GLU A 34 -6.65 9.93 -11.07
CA GLU A 34 -5.88 10.22 -12.27
C GLU A 34 -4.45 9.67 -12.24
N ALA A 35 -3.94 9.28 -11.06
CA ALA A 35 -2.61 8.75 -10.90
C ALA A 35 -2.52 7.28 -11.35
N GLY A 36 -1.40 6.91 -11.98
CA GLY A 36 -1.15 5.52 -12.40
C GLY A 36 -1.23 4.48 -11.27
N LEU A 37 -0.96 4.91 -10.03
CA LEU A 37 -1.14 4.13 -8.81
C LEU A 37 -2.61 3.71 -8.61
N SER A 38 -3.56 4.62 -8.75
CA SER A 38 -4.98 4.30 -8.49
C SER A 38 -5.55 3.35 -9.54
N ARG A 39 -5.11 3.45 -10.80
CA ARG A 39 -5.47 2.47 -11.85
C ARG A 39 -4.90 1.08 -11.58
N ALA A 40 -3.67 1.00 -11.07
CA ALA A 40 -3.07 -0.29 -10.68
C ALA A 40 -3.83 -0.90 -9.49
N PHE A 41 -4.26 -0.07 -8.53
CA PHE A 41 -5.09 -0.50 -7.41
C PHE A 41 -6.44 -1.06 -7.87
N GLU A 42 -7.17 -0.31 -8.70
CA GLU A 42 -8.49 -0.70 -9.20
C GLU A 42 -8.45 -2.00 -9.99
N ARG A 43 -7.41 -2.20 -10.83
CA ARG A 43 -7.23 -3.46 -11.55
C ARG A 43 -7.03 -4.63 -10.59
N TRP A 44 -6.22 -4.43 -9.57
CA TRP A 44 -5.95 -5.48 -8.57
C TRP A 44 -7.20 -5.80 -7.74
N THR A 45 -7.94 -4.79 -7.25
CA THR A 45 -9.17 -5.04 -6.48
C THR A 45 -10.26 -5.72 -7.31
N ALA A 46 -10.40 -5.34 -8.58
CA ALA A 46 -11.34 -5.98 -9.51
C ALA A 46 -11.01 -7.46 -9.74
N GLN A 47 -9.74 -7.83 -9.84
CA GLN A 47 -9.32 -9.24 -9.98
C GLN A 47 -9.57 -10.08 -8.73
N GLN A 48 -9.58 -9.45 -7.55
CA GLN A 48 -9.75 -10.16 -6.27
C GLN A 48 -11.21 -10.22 -5.80
N ASN A 49 -12.16 -9.62 -6.52
CA ASN A 49 -13.55 -9.42 -6.05
C ASN A 49 -13.61 -8.77 -4.65
N LEU A 50 -12.60 -7.97 -4.29
CA LEU A 50 -12.51 -7.30 -3.00
C LEU A 50 -13.05 -5.87 -3.11
N ASN A 51 -14.01 -5.53 -2.26
CA ASN A 51 -14.48 -4.15 -2.13
C ASN A 51 -13.73 -3.50 -0.96
N ILE A 52 -12.63 -2.82 -1.26
CA ILE A 52 -11.76 -2.21 -0.24
C ILE A 52 -12.13 -0.73 -0.10
N PRO A 53 -12.50 -0.26 1.11
CA PRO A 53 -12.73 1.15 1.33
C PRO A 53 -11.42 1.92 1.16
N CYS A 54 -11.31 2.67 0.06
CA CYS A 54 -10.25 3.65 -0.13
C CYS A 54 -10.58 4.86 0.76
N ALA A 55 -9.92 4.99 1.91
CA ALA A 55 -10.35 5.98 2.90
C ALA A 55 -9.71 7.36 2.70
N LEU A 56 -8.65 7.47 1.89
CA LEU A 56 -7.94 8.74 1.79
C LEU A 56 -7.19 8.84 0.46
N ILE A 57 -7.60 9.83 -0.33
CA ILE A 57 -7.03 10.19 -1.62
C ILE A 57 -6.03 11.31 -1.38
N CYS A 58 -4.75 11.09 -1.69
CA CYS A 58 -3.71 12.12 -1.58
C CYS A 58 -3.19 12.50 -2.98
N ASN A 59 -2.92 13.79 -3.21
CA ASN A 59 -2.32 14.26 -4.47
C ASN A 59 -0.78 14.31 -4.42
N SER A 60 -0.17 13.83 -3.33
CA SER A 60 1.27 13.84 -3.12
C SER A 60 1.76 12.47 -2.68
N LEU A 61 2.63 11.87 -3.49
CA LEU A 61 3.30 10.61 -3.16
C LEU A 61 4.06 10.70 -1.83
N THR A 62 4.70 11.84 -1.56
CA THR A 62 5.44 12.07 -0.32
C THR A 62 4.53 12.09 0.90
N ALA A 63 3.35 12.72 0.81
CA ALA A 63 2.39 12.73 1.91
C ALA A 63 1.77 11.34 2.13
N LEU A 64 1.49 10.60 1.05
CA LEU A 64 1.07 9.20 1.14
C LEU A 64 2.12 8.34 1.86
N ILE A 65 3.40 8.46 1.52
CA ILE A 65 4.50 7.74 2.20
C ILE A 65 4.56 8.13 3.68
N ALA A 66 4.46 9.42 4.00
CA ALA A 66 4.49 9.90 5.39
C ALA A 66 3.34 9.31 6.23
N LEU A 67 2.12 9.22 5.67
CA LEU A 67 0.97 8.61 6.33
C LEU A 67 1.19 7.11 6.60
N VAL A 68 1.79 6.37 5.67
CA VAL A 68 2.08 4.94 5.88
C VAL A 68 3.18 4.75 6.92
N ILE A 69 4.23 5.59 6.91
CA ILE A 69 5.29 5.59 7.95
C ILE A 69 4.70 5.89 9.33
N ALA A 70 3.80 6.87 9.42
CA ALA A 70 3.08 7.20 10.65
C ALA A 70 2.09 6.10 11.08
N GLY A 71 1.92 5.06 10.27
CA GLY A 71 1.00 3.97 10.55
C GLY A 71 -0.45 4.44 10.51
N VAL A 72 -0.86 5.24 9.53
CA VAL A 72 -2.28 5.56 9.33
C VAL A 72 -3.01 4.40 8.62
N GLY A 73 -2.33 3.74 7.70
CA GLY A 73 -2.86 2.63 6.90
C GLY A 73 -1.76 1.84 6.22
N ILE A 74 -2.15 1.04 5.24
CA ILE A 74 -1.24 0.34 4.33
C ILE A 74 -1.41 0.92 2.92
N SER A 75 -0.37 0.82 2.11
CA SER A 75 -0.44 1.22 0.71
C SER A 75 0.56 0.41 -0.12
N PHE A 76 0.54 0.60 -1.43
CA PHE A 76 1.50 -0.01 -2.33
C PHE A 76 2.15 1.08 -3.17
N PHE A 77 3.42 0.86 -3.50
CA PHE A 77 4.25 1.86 -4.17
C PHE A 77 5.15 1.21 -5.21
N PRO A 78 5.56 1.95 -6.26
CA PRO A 78 6.64 1.49 -7.11
C PRO A 78 7.91 1.32 -6.27
N ARG A 79 8.53 0.14 -6.35
CA ARG A 79 9.63 -0.26 -5.46
C ARG A 79 10.78 0.75 -5.38
N ASN A 80 11.11 1.38 -6.51
CA ASN A 80 12.19 2.36 -6.62
C ASN A 80 11.97 3.64 -5.79
N TYR A 81 10.73 4.01 -5.47
CA TYR A 81 10.44 5.21 -4.68
C TYR A 81 10.56 5.00 -3.18
N ILE A 82 10.51 3.75 -2.73
CA ILE A 82 10.37 3.38 -1.32
C ILE A 82 11.59 2.67 -0.74
N GLU A 83 12.57 2.34 -1.59
CA GLU A 83 13.74 1.55 -1.23
C GLU A 83 14.54 2.18 -0.07
N TYR A 84 14.68 3.51 -0.09
CA TYR A 84 15.33 4.25 1.00
C TYR A 84 14.63 4.03 2.35
N PHE A 85 13.30 4.11 2.39
CA PHE A 85 12.52 3.96 3.63
C PHE A 85 12.53 2.53 4.15
N VAL A 86 12.57 1.53 3.25
CA VAL A 86 12.73 0.12 3.64
C VAL A 86 14.12 -0.13 4.22
N ARG A 87 15.18 0.38 3.57
CA ARG A 87 16.56 0.27 4.09
C ARG A 87 16.73 0.98 5.44
N ALA A 88 16.06 2.10 5.63
CA ALA A 88 16.05 2.85 6.89
C ALA A 88 15.14 2.25 7.98
N GLY A 89 14.47 1.12 7.71
CA GLY A 89 13.57 0.47 8.66
C GLY A 89 12.29 1.26 8.98
N LYS A 90 11.93 2.25 8.16
CA LYS A 90 10.71 3.05 8.32
C LYS A 90 9.48 2.39 7.71
N LEU A 91 9.70 1.50 6.74
CA LEU A 91 8.67 0.70 6.10
C LEU A 91 9.13 -0.75 5.99
N VAL A 92 8.17 -1.66 5.95
CA VAL A 92 8.40 -3.08 5.70
C VAL A 92 7.55 -3.57 4.54
N GLU A 93 8.14 -4.46 3.73
CA GLU A 93 7.44 -5.15 2.66
C GLU A 93 6.48 -6.21 3.21
N LEU A 94 5.25 -6.17 2.71
CA LEU A 94 4.20 -7.15 2.97
C LEU A 94 4.08 -8.10 1.78
N VAL A 95 3.55 -9.28 2.03
CA VAL A 95 3.26 -10.27 0.99
C VAL A 95 1.80 -10.13 0.60
N SER A 96 1.54 -9.78 -0.66
CA SER A 96 0.20 -9.93 -1.23
C SER A 96 0.03 -11.37 -1.70
N PRO A 97 -1.12 -12.02 -1.47
CA PRO A 97 -1.40 -13.35 -1.99
C PRO A 97 -1.46 -13.39 -3.54
N VAL A 98 -1.53 -12.22 -4.20
CA VAL A 98 -1.49 -12.07 -5.66
C VAL A 98 -0.59 -10.89 -6.05
N ASP A 99 0.30 -11.08 -7.03
CA ASP A 99 1.19 -10.02 -7.51
C ASP A 99 0.40 -8.81 -8.02
N VAL A 100 0.74 -7.63 -7.50
CA VAL A 100 0.25 -6.33 -7.99
C VAL A 100 1.08 -5.95 -9.22
N ALA A 101 0.48 -6.12 -10.41
CA ALA A 101 1.11 -5.88 -11.71
C ALA A 101 1.22 -4.40 -12.11
#